data_AF-A0A3D5QCQ6-F1
#
_entry.id   AF-A0A3D5QCQ6-F1
#
_cell.length_a   1.000
_cell.length_b   1.000
_cell.length_c   1.000
_cell.angle_alpha   90.00
_cell.angle_beta   90.00
_cell.angle_gamma   90.00
#
_symmetry.space_group_name_H-M   'P 1'
#
loop_
_entity.id
_entity.type
_entity.pdbx_description
1 polymer ?
#
loop_
_entity_poly.entity_id
_entity_poly.type
_entity_poly.pdbx_seq_one_letter_code
_entity_poly.pdbx_strand_id
1 'polypeptide(L)'
;MSKTYVVGDIFKVRDNALQMDKFVVLTRALMDAEHFFLVSVGSFEPWSERTLTFENRYEKTKLDESEIQYLANTSRIKHMGNMNDYRNKIVEILDMKEAV
;
A
#
# COMPACT_ATOMS: atom_id res chain seq x y z
N MET A 1 0.64 -7.10 21.33
CA MET A 1 1.48 -7.26 20.13
C MET A 1 1.17 -6.12 19.18
N SER A 2 2.17 -5.34 18.76
CA SER A 2 1.96 -4.31 17.73
C SER A 2 1.62 -4.99 16.41
N LYS A 3 0.61 -4.48 15.70
CA LYS A 3 0.22 -5.00 14.39
C LYS A 3 1.29 -4.59 13.38
N THR A 4 1.71 -5.52 12.52
CA THR A 4 2.65 -5.25 11.43
C THR A 4 1.95 -5.46 10.09
N TYR A 5 2.43 -4.74 9.08
CA TYR A 5 1.84 -4.65 7.75
C TYR A 5 2.89 -4.97 6.70
N VAL A 6 2.45 -5.57 5.59
CA VAL A 6 3.30 -6.06 4.51
C VAL A 6 2.87 -5.47 3.17
N VAL A 7 3.78 -5.51 2.19
CA VAL A 7 3.48 -5.09 0.81
C VAL A 7 2.22 -5.80 0.31
N GLY A 8 1.37 -5.03 -0.37
CA GLY A 8 0.04 -5.47 -0.81
C GLY A 8 -1.07 -5.22 0.19
N ASP A 9 -0.78 -4.86 1.45
CA ASP A 9 -1.83 -4.50 2.41
C ASP A 9 -2.61 -3.28 1.94
N ILE A 10 -3.94 -3.39 2.03
CA ILE A 10 -4.89 -2.36 1.61
C ILE A 10 -5.39 -1.64 2.86
N PHE A 11 -5.42 -0.32 2.77
CA PHE A 11 -5.95 0.55 3.83
C PHE A 11 -7.05 1.43 3.26
N LYS A 12 -8.09 1.62 4.07
CA LYS A 12 -9.08 2.67 3.88
C LYS A 12 -8.60 3.90 4.64
N VAL A 13 -8.42 5.00 3.92
CA VAL A 13 -7.85 6.27 4.43
C VAL A 13 -8.80 7.41 4.10
N ARG A 14 -9.00 8.34 5.06
CA ARG A 14 -9.82 9.53 4.85
C ARG A 14 -9.02 10.60 4.10
N ASP A 15 -9.45 10.94 2.89
CA ASP A 15 -8.99 12.11 2.14
C ASP A 15 -9.61 13.36 2.77
N ASN A 16 -8.80 14.18 3.43
CA ASN A 16 -9.29 15.39 4.08
C ASN A 16 -9.62 16.52 3.09
N ALA A 17 -8.99 16.53 1.91
CA ALA A 17 -9.26 17.55 0.89
C ALA A 17 -10.61 17.29 0.21
N LEU A 18 -10.90 16.02 -0.08
CA LEU A 18 -12.13 15.62 -0.77
C LEU A 18 -13.23 15.12 0.16
N GLN A 19 -12.99 15.05 1.47
CA GLN A 19 -13.93 14.57 2.48
C GLN A 19 -14.54 13.20 2.15
N MET A 20 -13.72 12.31 1.61
CA MET A 20 -14.14 10.97 1.19
C MET A 20 -13.13 9.92 1.62
N ASP A 21 -13.58 8.68 1.73
CA ASP A 21 -12.68 7.58 2.04
C ASP A 21 -12.15 6.99 0.73
N LYS A 22 -10.85 6.75 0.68
CA LYS A 22 -10.16 6.14 -0.46
C LYS A 22 -9.43 4.89 -0.01
N PHE A 23 -9.21 4.00 -0.98
CA PHE A 23 -8.38 2.82 -0.78
C PHE A 23 -6.97 3.09 -1.28
N VAL A 24 -5.99 2.72 -0.46
CA VAL A 24 -4.56 2.79 -0.80
C VAL A 24 -3.93 1.45 -0.52
N VAL A 25 -2.88 1.12 -1.26
CA VAL A 25 -2.10 -0.11 -1.11
C VAL A 25 -0.68 0.21 -0.68
N LEU A 26 -0.12 -0.59 0.23
CA LEU A 26 1.29 -0.53 0.58
C LEU A 26 2.15 -1.14 -0.52
N THR A 27 3.06 -0.33 -1.04
CA THR A 27 3.98 -0.70 -2.11
C THR A 27 5.42 -0.58 -1.63
N ARG A 28 6.29 -1.42 -2.19
CA ARG A 28 7.74 -1.35 -2.00
C ARG A 28 8.44 -1.29 -3.36
N ALA A 29 9.39 -0.39 -3.50
CA ALA A 29 10.37 -0.39 -4.59
C ALA A 29 11.76 -0.75 -4.05
N LEU A 30 12.47 -1.60 -4.78
CA LEU A 30 13.85 -2.00 -4.48
C LEU A 30 14.76 -1.37 -5.53
N MET A 31 15.51 -0.35 -5.13
CA MET A 31 16.55 0.27 -5.95
C MET A 31 17.89 0.07 -5.23
N ASP A 32 18.57 1.15 -4.83
CA ASP A 32 19.75 1.08 -3.95
C ASP A 32 19.36 0.86 -2.48
N ALA A 33 18.08 1.08 -2.15
CA ALA A 33 17.48 0.92 -0.83
C ALA A 33 16.04 0.39 -0.96
N GLU A 34 15.43 0.04 0.17
CA GLU A 34 14.01 -0.31 0.24
C GLU A 34 13.17 0.94 0.45
N HIS A 35 12.29 1.25 -0.49
CA HIS A 35 11.40 2.41 -0.45
C HIS A 35 9.96 1.97 -0.29
N PHE A 36 9.33 2.37 0.81
CA PHE A 36 7.92 2.11 1.09
C PHE A 36 7.08 3.36 0.92
N PHE A 37 5.96 3.21 0.22
CA PHE A 37 5.00 4.28 -0.05
C PHE A 37 3.60 3.70 -0.26
N LEU A 38 2.60 4.57 -0.24
CA LEU A 38 1.20 4.21 -0.49
C LEU A 38 0.78 4.67 -1.88
N VAL A 39 0.05 3.83 -2.60
CA VAL A 39 -0.51 4.14 -3.93
C VAL A 39 -2.04 4.11 -3.84
N SER A 40 -2.72 5.07 -4.46
CA SER A 40 -4.18 5.05 -4.56
C SER A 40 -4.64 3.94 -5.49
N VAL A 41 -5.58 3.11 -5.04
CA VAL A 41 -6.15 2.04 -5.88
C VAL A 41 -7.01 2.60 -7.02
N GLY A 42 -7.55 3.81 -6.86
CA GLY A 42 -8.43 4.44 -7.86
C GLY A 42 -7.68 5.12 -9.00
N SER A 43 -6.60 5.86 -8.69
CA SER A 43 -5.84 6.61 -9.70
C SER A 43 -4.49 5.97 -10.07
N PHE A 44 -4.01 4.99 -9.30
CA PHE A 44 -2.65 4.43 -9.40
C PHE A 44 -1.53 5.45 -9.23
N GLU A 45 -1.82 6.59 -8.62
CA GLU A 45 -0.84 7.62 -8.27
C GLU A 45 -0.39 7.48 -6.81
N PRO A 46 0.80 8.01 -6.46
CA PRO A 46 1.22 8.11 -5.07
C PRO A 46 0.16 8.80 -4.21
N TRP A 47 -0.18 8.21 -3.07
CA TRP A 47 -1.15 8.78 -2.13
C TRP A 47 -0.65 10.10 -1.52
N SER A 48 0.65 10.16 -1.25
CA SER A 48 1.33 11.36 -0.78
C SER A 48 2.78 11.34 -1.25
N GLU A 49 3.49 12.44 -1.05
CA GLU A 49 4.94 12.52 -1.31
C GLU A 49 5.78 11.77 -0.26
N ARG A 50 5.15 11.20 0.78
CA ARG A 50 5.86 10.54 1.87
C ARG A 50 6.33 9.15 1.46
N THR A 51 7.61 8.93 1.69
CA THR A 51 8.29 7.64 1.48
C THR A 51 9.12 7.32 2.71
N LEU A 52 9.12 6.06 3.13
CA LEU A 52 10.06 5.53 4.12
C LEU A 52 11.16 4.78 3.37
N THR A 53 12.41 5.15 3.63
CA THR A 53 13.58 4.55 2.98
C THR A 53 14.44 3.85 4.02
N PHE A 54 14.77 2.59 3.77
CA PHE A 54 15.63 1.79 4.65
C PHE A 54 16.81 1.27 3.84
N GLU A 55 18.03 1.49 4.34
CA GLU A 55 19.21 0.85 3.76
C GLU A 55 19.05 -0.68 3.81
N ASN A 56 19.38 -1.35 2.71
CA ASN A 56 19.17 -2.79 2.52
C ASN A 56 20.06 -3.70 3.41
N ARG A 57 20.60 -3.16 4.51
CA ARG A 57 21.44 -3.92 5.45
C ARG A 57 20.62 -4.84 6.37
N TYR A 58 19.31 -4.61 6.47
CA TYR A 58 18.43 -5.31 7.41
C TYR A 58 17.15 -5.90 6.79
N GLU A 59 16.99 -5.85 5.45
CA GLU A 59 15.84 -6.41 4.72
C GLU A 59 14.49 -6.14 5.41
N LYS A 60 14.16 -4.87 5.64
CA LYS A 60 12.92 -4.50 6.31
C LYS A 60 11.74 -4.81 5.38
N THR A 61 11.03 -5.88 5.70
CA THR A 61 9.87 -6.36 4.90
C THR A 61 8.50 -5.95 5.47
N LYS A 62 8.49 -5.36 6.67
CA LYS A 62 7.26 -5.07 7.43
C LYS A 62 7.30 -3.66 8.02
N LEU A 63 6.15 -3.01 8.01
CA LEU A 63 5.94 -1.70 8.65
C LEU A 63 5.01 -1.84 9.84
N ASP A 64 5.18 -1.00 10.86
CA ASP A 64 4.22 -0.86 11.96
C ASP A 64 3.12 0.17 11.65
N GLU A 65 2.14 0.29 12.53
CA GLU A 65 1.01 1.20 12.34
C GLU A 65 1.43 2.67 12.26
N SER A 66 2.43 3.09 13.03
CA SER A 66 2.91 4.48 13.03
C SER A 66 3.55 4.84 11.69
N GLU A 67 4.25 3.89 11.08
CA GLU A 67 4.84 4.02 9.76
C GLU A 67 3.76 4.12 8.67
N ILE A 68 2.68 3.34 8.77
CA ILE A 68 1.55 3.46 7.84
C ILE A 68 0.84 4.81 8.01
N GLN A 69 0.59 5.24 9.25
CA GLN A 69 -0.04 6.55 9.51
C GLN A 69 0.82 7.70 8.99
N TYR A 70 2.15 7.59 9.11
CA TYR A 70 3.09 8.51 8.48
C TYR A 70 2.89 8.55 6.96
N LEU A 71 2.95 7.41 6.27
CA LEU A 71 2.77 7.36 4.81
C LEU A 71 1.37 7.85 4.37
N ALA A 72 0.33 7.58 5.16
CA ALA A 72 -1.05 7.97 4.89
C ALA A 72 -1.33 9.46 5.15
N ASN A 73 -0.43 10.16 5.83
CA ASN A 73 -0.63 11.54 6.31
C ASN A 73 -1.90 11.72 7.14
N THR A 74 -2.25 10.71 7.93
CA THR A 74 -3.40 10.73 8.84
C THR A 74 -3.31 9.58 9.84
N SER A 75 -3.85 9.78 11.03
CA SER A 75 -4.03 8.70 12.01
C SER A 75 -5.28 7.86 11.73
N ARG A 76 -6.19 8.33 10.85
CA ARG A 76 -7.44 7.64 10.53
C ARG A 76 -7.25 6.64 9.40
N ILE A 77 -6.62 5.52 9.73
CA ILE A 77 -6.42 4.40 8.81
C ILE A 77 -7.22 3.17 9.28
N LYS A 78 -7.73 2.38 8.34
CA LYS A 78 -8.35 1.08 8.62
C LYS A 78 -7.78 0.04 7.66
N HIS A 79 -7.16 -1.01 8.19
CA HIS A 79 -6.69 -2.14 7.39
C HIS A 79 -7.87 -2.95 6.84
N MET A 80 -7.84 -3.24 5.55
CA MET A 80 -8.95 -3.87 4.81
C MET A 80 -8.64 -5.29 4.34
N GLY A 81 -7.37 -5.71 4.32
CA GLY A 81 -6.91 -7.01 3.81
C GLY A 81 -5.63 -6.85 2.99
N ASN A 82 -5.26 -7.87 2.23
CA ASN A 82 -4.07 -7.87 1.37
C ASN A 82 -4.45 -8.16 -0.09
N MET A 83 -3.87 -7.43 -1.04
CA MET A 83 -4.11 -7.65 -2.48
C MET A 83 -3.71 -9.05 -2.95
N ASN A 84 -2.74 -9.69 -2.29
CA ASN A 84 -2.31 -11.05 -2.66
C ASN A 84 -3.45 -12.07 -2.50
N ASP A 85 -4.39 -11.83 -1.59
CA ASP A 85 -5.56 -12.70 -1.39
C ASP A 85 -6.49 -12.69 -2.62
N TYR A 86 -6.36 -11.69 -3.49
CA TYR A 86 -7.12 -11.53 -4.72
C TYR A 86 -6.33 -11.91 -5.97
N ARG A 87 -5.10 -12.43 -5.83
CA ARG A 87 -4.20 -12.74 -6.95
C ARG A 87 -4.87 -13.58 -8.04
N ASN A 88 -5.53 -14.67 -7.67
CA ASN A 88 -6.14 -15.58 -8.64
C ASN A 88 -7.25 -14.87 -9.45
N LYS A 89 -8.09 -14.06 -8.79
CA LYS A 89 -9.14 -13.29 -9.48
C LYS A 89 -8.55 -12.24 -10.43
N ILE A 90 -7.44 -11.61 -10.03
CA ILE A 90 -6.75 -10.63 -10.87
C ILE A 90 -6.18 -11.34 -12.11
N VAL A 91 -5.51 -12.48 -11.95
CA VAL A 91 -4.97 -13.27 -13.07
C VAL A 91 -6.09 -13.74 -13.99
N GLU A 92 -7.18 -14.28 -13.46
CA GLU A 92 -8.36 -14.67 -14.26
C GLU A 92 -8.89 -13.52 -15.13
N ILE A 93 -9.02 -12.31 -14.58
CA ILE A 93 -9.47 -11.13 -15.33
C ILE A 93 -8.48 -10.73 -16.44
N LEU A 94 -7.17 -10.86 -16.19
CA LEU A 94 -6.14 -10.54 -17.17
C LEU A 94 -6.10 -11.56 -18.31
N ASP A 95 -6.16 -12.85 -17.99
CA ASP A 95 -6.15 -13.94 -18.98
C ASP A 95 -7.40 -13.90 -19.87
N MET A 96 -8.57 -13.50 -19.32
CA MET A 96 -9.79 -13.30 -20.11
C MET A 96 -9.65 -12.21 -21.19
N LYS A 97 -8.69 -11.28 -21.05
CA LYS A 97 -8.46 -10.23 -22.06
C LYS A 97 -7.54 -10.65 -23.20
N GLU A 98 -6.79 -11.75 -23.07
CA GLU A 98 -5.96 -12.27 -24.17
C GLU A 98 -6.77 -13.13 -25.16
N ALA A 99 -8.00 -13.53 -24.80
CA ALA A 99 -8.87 -14.37 -25.59
C ALA A 99 -9.86 -13.60 -26.50
N VAL A 100 -9.76 -12.27 -26.59
CA VAL A 100 -10.63 -11.40 -27.40
C VAL A 100 -9.86 -10.71 -28.51
#